data_AF-A0A3R5Q2F4-F1
#
_entry.id   AF-A0A3R5Q2F4-F1
#
_cell.length_a   1.000
_cell.length_b   1.000
_cell.length_c   1.000
_cell.angle_alpha   90.00
_cell.angle_beta   90.00
_cell.angle_gamma   90.00
#
_symmetry.space_group_name_H-M   'P 1'
#
loop_
_entity.id
_entity.type
_entity.pdbx_description
1 polymer ?
#
loop_
_entity_poly.entity_id
_entity_poly.type
_entity_poly.pdbx_seq_one_letter_code
_entity_poly.pdbx_strand_id
1 'polypeptide(L)'
;MDKTCGCKGIRSCILCENQETPTNHCQKSDRVDVYDFCCHCGKAWIQSSKESDKDQGKLSNCELINTQQCCASHDERGTRKFIHFPGIQIYCDFISKTEERTVCDKIYETPFCLSQSGRRKQDYGPKVNFKKKKLKLAEFTGLPEFSKDIYDRMKTVDVLSDFKPVEL
;
A
#
# COMPACT_ATOMS: atom_id res chain seq x y z
N MET A 1 -5.63 27.36 20.65
CA MET A 1 -4.66 26.81 19.69
C MET A 1 -5.43 25.97 18.70
N ASP A 2 -5.47 26.38 17.44
CA ASP A 2 -6.06 25.58 16.38
C ASP A 2 -5.25 24.29 16.21
N LYS A 3 -5.94 23.14 16.22
CA LYS A 3 -5.28 21.87 15.95
C LYS A 3 -4.86 21.85 14.48
N THR A 4 -3.55 21.77 14.25
CA THR A 4 -2.94 21.67 12.91
C THR A 4 -3.17 20.31 12.24
N CYS A 5 -3.82 19.35 12.92
CA CYS A 5 -4.13 18.03 12.40
C CYS A 5 -5.48 17.50 12.91
N GLY A 6 -6.05 16.54 12.16
CA GLY A 6 -7.33 15.88 12.48
C GLY A 6 -7.23 14.65 13.38
N CYS A 7 -6.08 14.39 14.00
CA CYS A 7 -5.85 13.17 14.79
C CYS A 7 -6.75 13.12 16.05
N LYS A 8 -7.37 11.97 16.29
CA LYS A 8 -8.26 11.69 17.43
C LYS A 8 -7.95 10.32 18.03
N GLY A 9 -7.94 10.23 19.36
CA GLY A 9 -7.68 8.99 20.09
C GLY A 9 -6.26 8.47 19.86
N ILE A 10 -6.14 7.15 19.62
CA ILE A 10 -4.85 6.44 19.53
C ILE A 10 -4.08 6.63 18.22
N ARG A 11 -4.56 7.44 17.28
CA ARG A 11 -3.91 7.63 15.96
C ARG A 11 -3.03 8.87 16.00
N SER A 12 -1.73 8.71 15.73
CA SER A 12 -0.79 9.80 15.44
C SER A 12 -0.60 9.94 13.93
N CYS A 13 -0.43 11.19 13.45
CA CYS A 13 0.10 11.44 12.11
C CYS A 13 1.53 11.96 12.25
N ILE A 14 2.23 12.08 11.12
CA ILE A 14 3.60 12.60 11.08
C ILE A 14 3.76 13.97 11.77
N LEU A 15 2.72 14.81 11.74
CA LEU A 15 2.71 16.11 12.44
C LEU A 15 2.62 15.96 13.96
N CYS A 16 1.89 14.96 14.46
CA CYS A 16 1.81 14.63 15.89
C CYS A 16 3.10 13.99 16.40
N GLU A 17 3.73 13.16 15.57
CA GLU A 17 4.97 12.44 15.90
C GLU A 17 6.18 13.37 16.00
N ASN A 18 6.17 14.46 15.23
CA ASN A 18 7.22 15.49 15.22
C ASN A 18 7.01 16.61 16.25
N GLN A 19 5.98 16.55 17.11
CA GLN A 19 5.83 17.51 18.21
C GLN A 19 6.88 17.24 19.30
N GLU A 20 7.36 18.31 19.96
CA GLU A 20 8.29 18.20 21.10
C GLU A 20 7.73 17.33 22.24
N THR A 21 6.40 17.30 22.39
CA THR A 21 5.68 16.42 23.31
C THR A 21 4.71 15.53 22.52
N PRO A 22 5.15 14.36 22.05
CA PRO A 22 4.27 13.40 21.40
C PRO A 22 3.15 12.97 22.37
N THR A 23 1.95 12.72 21.86
CA THR A 23 0.87 12.17 22.69
C THR A 23 1.25 10.79 23.23
N ASN A 24 0.73 10.38 24.40
CA ASN A 24 1.03 9.09 25.04
C ASN A 24 0.82 7.85 24.14
N HIS A 25 0.09 7.99 23.02
CA HIS A 25 -0.13 6.94 22.02
C HIS A 25 1.03 6.80 21.02
N CYS A 26 2.00 7.71 21.04
CA CYS A 26 3.24 7.67 20.29
C CYS A 26 4.35 6.99 21.13
N GLN A 27 4.02 5.89 21.83
CA GLN A 27 5.05 5.08 22.47
C GLN A 27 5.89 4.44 21.37
N LYS A 28 7.08 4.96 21.16
CA LYS A 28 8.05 4.38 20.23
C LYS A 28 8.44 3.01 20.79
N SER A 29 8.17 1.95 20.04
CA SER A 29 8.91 0.71 20.25
C SER A 29 10.36 0.99 19.91
N ASP A 30 11.27 0.78 20.86
CA ASP A 30 12.71 1.03 20.65
C ASP A 30 13.33 0.08 19.62
N ARG A 31 12.60 -0.97 19.19
CA ARG A 31 13.06 -1.93 18.18
C ARG A 31 11.98 -2.13 17.12
N VAL A 32 12.33 -1.81 15.88
CA VAL A 32 11.56 -2.11 14.67
C VAL A 32 12.48 -2.88 13.75
N ASP A 33 12.18 -4.16 13.55
CA ASP A 33 12.86 -4.96 12.54
C ASP A 33 12.23 -4.66 11.18
N VAL A 34 13.04 -4.18 10.24
CA VAL A 34 12.59 -3.84 8.89
C VAL A 34 12.99 -4.96 7.94
N TYR A 35 12.07 -5.36 7.07
CA TYR A 35 12.29 -6.42 6.09
C TYR A 35 11.98 -5.95 4.67
N ASP A 36 12.83 -6.32 3.72
CA ASP A 36 12.64 -6.10 2.29
C ASP A 36 12.11 -7.38 1.64
N PHE A 37 10.89 -7.34 1.07
CA PHE A 37 10.29 -8.48 0.37
C PHE A 37 10.73 -8.51 -1.10
N CYS A 38 11.31 -9.62 -1.57
CA CYS A 38 11.60 -9.79 -3.00
C CYS A 38 10.51 -10.61 -3.70
N CYS A 39 9.93 -9.98 -4.72
CA CYS A 39 8.88 -10.54 -5.57
C CYS A 39 9.31 -11.78 -6.37
N HIS A 40 10.62 -11.99 -6.60
CA HIS A 40 11.12 -13.13 -7.36
C HIS A 40 11.22 -14.43 -6.54
N CYS A 41 11.68 -14.36 -5.29
CA CYS A 41 11.86 -15.55 -4.44
C CYS A 41 10.81 -15.70 -3.33
N GLY A 42 9.93 -14.70 -3.14
CA GLY A 42 8.86 -14.74 -2.14
C GLY A 42 9.34 -14.73 -0.68
N LYS A 43 10.57 -14.26 -0.44
CA LYS A 43 11.19 -14.16 0.90
C LYS A 43 11.31 -12.71 1.34
N ALA A 44 11.14 -12.46 2.64
CA ALA A 44 11.37 -11.16 3.26
C ALA A 44 12.71 -11.16 4.01
N TRP A 45 13.62 -10.26 3.63
CA TRP A 45 15.00 -10.23 4.10
C TRP A 45 15.20 -9.13 5.12
N ILE A 46 15.86 -9.41 6.24
CA ILE A 46 16.09 -8.39 7.27
C ILE A 46 17.03 -7.30 6.75
N GLN A 47 16.64 -6.03 6.89
CA GLN A 47 17.57 -4.92 6.76
C GLN A 47 18.49 -4.95 7.97
N SER A 48 19.80 -5.07 7.75
CA SER A 48 20.78 -4.95 8.83
C SER A 48 20.62 -3.59 9.51
N SER A 49 20.25 -3.60 10.78
CA SER A 49 20.25 -2.42 11.64
C SER A 49 21.66 -1.82 11.61
N LYS A 50 21.80 -0.61 11.06
CA LYS A 50 23.09 0.09 11.05
C LYS A 50 23.50 0.43 12.48
N GLU A 51 24.45 -0.29 13.05
CA GLU A 51 25.42 0.31 13.97
C GLU A 51 26.69 0.59 13.14
N SER A 52 26.99 1.88 12.99
CA SER A 52 28.27 2.47 12.55
C SER A 52 29.04 1.75 11.45
N ASP A 53 28.98 2.26 10.22
CA ASP A 53 30.15 2.97 9.69
C ASP A 53 29.85 3.72 8.40
N LYS A 54 30.66 4.76 8.19
CA LYS A 54 30.67 5.63 7.04
C LYS A 54 30.97 4.83 5.78
N ASP A 55 29.95 4.30 5.13
CA ASP A 55 30.05 4.00 3.71
C ASP A 55 28.86 4.62 2.99
N GLN A 56 29.19 5.40 1.97
CA GLN A 56 28.27 6.26 1.26
C GLN A 56 27.20 5.42 0.58
N GLY A 57 25.97 5.94 0.57
CA GLY A 57 24.77 5.28 0.11
C GLY A 57 24.95 4.41 -1.13
N LYS A 58 24.85 3.09 -0.92
CA LYS A 58 24.26 2.19 -1.92
C LYS A 58 22.96 1.72 -1.32
N LEU A 59 21.88 2.36 -1.77
CA LEU A 59 20.53 1.93 -1.46
C LEU A 59 20.43 0.44 -1.81
N SER A 60 20.04 -0.39 -0.83
CA SER A 60 19.47 -1.70 -1.09
C SER A 60 18.02 -1.61 -1.56
N ASN A 61 17.61 -0.44 -2.10
CA ASN A 61 16.51 -0.45 -3.06
C ASN A 61 16.98 -1.35 -4.17
N CYS A 62 16.29 -2.46 -4.32
CA CYS A 62 16.15 -3.07 -5.62
C CYS A 62 15.56 -2.00 -6.57
N GLU A 63 16.39 -1.07 -7.08
CA GLU A 63 16.05 -0.22 -8.24
C GLU A 63 15.93 -1.07 -9.51
N LEU A 64 16.19 -2.37 -9.39
CA LEU A 64 16.10 -3.39 -10.41
C LEU A 64 14.93 -4.34 -10.12
N ILE A 65 13.75 -3.79 -9.82
CA ILE A 65 12.46 -4.51 -9.70
C ILE A 65 12.19 -5.37 -10.96
N ASN A 66 12.88 -5.07 -12.07
CA ASN A 66 12.64 -5.64 -13.38
C ASN A 66 13.78 -6.50 -13.94
N THR A 67 14.71 -7.00 -13.12
CA THR A 67 15.69 -7.98 -13.62
C THR A 67 15.59 -9.26 -12.79
N GLN A 68 15.59 -10.40 -13.47
CA GLN A 68 15.68 -11.77 -12.94
C GLN A 68 16.93 -12.02 -12.05
N GLN A 69 17.55 -10.98 -11.52
CA GLN A 69 18.86 -10.95 -10.89
C GLN A 69 18.85 -10.34 -9.47
N CYS A 70 17.66 -10.06 -8.89
CA CYS A 70 17.48 -9.80 -7.43
C CYS A 70 18.15 -10.91 -6.61
N CYS A 71 17.86 -12.18 -6.95
CA CYS A 71 18.25 -13.32 -6.14
C CYS A 71 19.76 -13.64 -6.16
N ALA A 72 20.53 -13.12 -7.13
CA ALA A 72 21.99 -13.28 -7.14
C ALA A 72 22.66 -12.48 -6.00
N SER A 73 22.01 -11.40 -5.55
CA SER A 73 22.43 -10.59 -4.38
C SER A 73 21.90 -11.12 -3.05
N HIS A 74 21.04 -12.14 -3.09
CA HIS A 74 20.54 -12.82 -1.92
C HIS A 74 21.47 -13.99 -1.65
N ASP A 75 22.41 -13.78 -0.75
CA ASP A 75 23.44 -14.78 -0.45
C ASP A 75 22.81 -16.09 0.06
N GLU A 76 22.69 -17.09 -0.83
CA GLU A 76 22.33 -18.46 -0.46
C GLU A 76 23.44 -19.14 0.39
N ARG A 77 24.61 -18.51 0.55
CA ARG A 77 25.73 -18.98 1.38
C ARG A 77 25.66 -18.51 2.84
N GLY A 78 24.56 -17.89 3.26
CA GLY A 78 24.11 -17.92 4.67
C GLY A 78 24.37 -16.68 5.52
N THR A 79 24.73 -15.53 4.95
CA THR A 79 24.99 -14.32 5.78
C THR A 79 23.77 -13.46 6.09
N ARG A 80 22.71 -13.45 5.26
CA ARG A 80 21.47 -12.67 5.54
C ARG A 80 20.33 -13.56 6.01
N LYS A 81 19.70 -13.19 7.13
CA LYS A 81 18.49 -13.84 7.64
C LYS A 81 17.27 -13.42 6.82
N PHE A 82 16.39 -14.37 6.54
CA PHE A 82 15.09 -14.12 5.91
C PHE A 82 13.98 -14.80 6.70
N ILE A 83 12.75 -14.33 6.49
CA ILE A 83 11.53 -15.01 6.92
C ILE A 83 10.70 -15.37 5.69
N HIS A 84 9.96 -16.48 5.80
CA HIS A 84 8.90 -16.78 4.85
C HIS A 84 7.71 -15.86 5.13
N PHE A 85 7.15 -15.27 4.08
CA PHE A 85 6.01 -14.39 4.18
C PHE A 85 4.94 -14.79 3.15
N PRO A 86 4.26 -15.93 3.37
CA PRO A 86 3.30 -16.47 2.41
C PRO A 86 2.06 -15.57 2.30
N GLY A 87 1.36 -15.67 1.17
CA GLY A 87 0.14 -14.89 0.91
C GLY A 87 0.38 -13.52 0.29
N ILE A 88 1.64 -13.15 0.01
CA ILE A 88 1.98 -11.94 -0.74
C ILE A 88 2.48 -12.29 -2.13
N GLN A 89 1.95 -11.59 -3.13
CA GLN A 89 2.42 -11.60 -4.50
C GLN A 89 2.53 -10.16 -4.99
N ILE A 90 3.60 -9.85 -5.72
CA ILE A 90 3.85 -8.51 -6.27
C ILE A 90 3.99 -8.65 -7.78
N TYR A 91 3.10 -7.96 -8.49
CA TYR A 91 3.13 -7.87 -9.95
C TYR A 91 3.79 -6.54 -10.33
N CYS A 92 5.03 -6.63 -10.80
CA CYS A 92 5.82 -5.47 -11.18
C CYS A 92 5.29 -4.90 -12.50
N ASP A 93 5.31 -3.57 -12.64
CA ASP A 93 4.82 -2.88 -13.84
C ASP A 93 3.41 -3.30 -14.27
N PHE A 94 2.56 -3.72 -13.30
CA PHE A 94 1.19 -4.15 -13.56
C PHE A 94 0.34 -3.03 -14.17
N ILE A 95 0.69 -1.76 -13.90
CA ILE A 95 0.14 -0.56 -14.55
C ILE A 95 1.32 0.17 -15.18
N SER A 96 1.21 0.50 -16.46
CA SER A 96 2.27 1.25 -17.15
C SER A 96 2.26 2.72 -16.75
N LYS A 97 3.41 3.41 -16.83
CA LYS A 97 3.51 4.86 -16.52
C LYS A 97 2.53 5.73 -17.31
N THR A 98 2.24 5.36 -18.55
CA THR A 98 1.28 6.06 -19.40
C THR A 98 -0.16 5.83 -18.95
N GLU A 99 -0.50 4.59 -18.62
CA GLU A 99 -1.81 4.21 -18.10
C GLU A 99 -2.07 4.84 -16.72
N GLU A 100 -1.06 4.85 -15.83
CA GLU A 100 -1.11 5.51 -14.53
C GLU A 100 -1.50 6.99 -14.68
N ARG A 101 -0.85 7.72 -15.59
CA ARG A 101 -1.17 9.13 -15.85
C ARG A 101 -2.63 9.29 -16.27
N THR A 102 -3.09 8.51 -17.26
CA THR A 102 -4.48 8.58 -17.74
C THR A 102 -5.49 8.24 -16.64
N VAL A 103 -5.20 7.25 -15.80
CA VAL A 103 -6.06 6.88 -14.67
C VAL A 103 -6.10 7.99 -13.64
N CYS A 104 -4.96 8.59 -13.28
CA CYS A 104 -4.90 9.72 -12.37
C CYS A 104 -5.70 10.91 -12.89
N ASP A 105 -5.52 11.31 -14.15
CA ASP A 105 -6.25 12.43 -14.76
C ASP A 105 -7.77 12.21 -14.64
N LYS A 106 -8.26 11.02 -15.00
CA LYS A 106 -9.68 10.65 -14.89
C LYS A 106 -10.18 10.59 -13.43
N ILE A 107 -9.35 10.15 -12.48
CA ILE A 107 -9.71 10.17 -11.06
C ILE A 107 -9.97 11.62 -10.60
N TYR A 108 -9.12 12.56 -11.01
CA TYR A 108 -9.23 13.97 -10.57
C TYR A 108 -10.37 14.75 -11.23
N GLU A 109 -10.96 14.24 -12.31
CA GLU A 109 -12.19 14.81 -12.89
C GLU A 109 -13.41 14.62 -11.98
N THR A 110 -13.42 13.59 -11.12
CA THR A 110 -14.53 13.31 -10.21
C THR A 110 -14.33 13.98 -8.84
N PRO A 111 -15.32 14.71 -8.32
CA PRO A 111 -15.21 15.33 -6.99
C PRO A 111 -15.02 14.30 -5.87
N PHE A 112 -14.11 14.62 -4.94
CA PHE A 112 -13.93 13.84 -3.72
C PHE A 112 -14.92 14.27 -2.64
N CYS A 113 -15.47 13.31 -1.90
CA CYS A 113 -16.25 13.56 -0.69
C CYS A 113 -15.38 13.40 0.57
N LEU A 114 -15.80 14.02 1.68
CA LEU A 114 -15.14 13.87 2.98
C LEU A 114 -15.61 12.58 3.67
N SER A 115 -14.66 11.80 4.16
CA SER A 115 -14.94 10.66 5.04
C SER A 115 -14.99 11.07 6.52
N GLN A 116 -15.51 10.18 7.38
CA GLN A 116 -15.54 10.39 8.83
C GLN A 116 -14.15 10.56 9.46
N SER A 117 -13.09 10.02 8.84
CA SER A 117 -11.71 10.20 9.29
C SER A 117 -11.09 11.53 8.82
N GLY A 118 -11.82 12.32 8.02
CA GLY A 118 -11.30 13.54 7.38
C GLY A 118 -10.54 13.28 6.07
N ARG A 119 -10.28 12.02 5.70
CA ARG A 119 -9.68 11.67 4.40
C ARG A 119 -10.70 11.90 3.28
N ARG A 120 -10.24 12.38 2.13
CA ARG A 120 -11.04 12.49 0.91
C ARG A 120 -11.17 11.13 0.22
N LYS A 121 -12.35 10.79 -0.26
CA LYS A 121 -12.62 9.54 -0.99
C LYS A 121 -13.60 9.78 -2.14
N GLN A 122 -13.65 8.84 -3.06
CA GLN A 122 -14.73 8.72 -4.04
C GLN A 122 -15.43 7.39 -3.76
N ASP A 123 -16.74 7.42 -3.64
CA ASP A 123 -17.54 6.24 -3.33
C ASP A 123 -18.12 5.68 -4.64
N TYR A 124 -17.68 4.48 -5.02
CA TYR A 124 -18.26 3.70 -6.11
C TYR A 124 -18.80 2.41 -5.54
N GLY A 125 -20.04 2.05 -5.87
CA GLY A 125 -20.71 0.89 -5.31
C GLY A 125 -22.11 1.20 -4.80
N PRO A 126 -22.89 0.17 -4.47
CA PRO A 126 -24.11 0.30 -3.68
C PRO A 126 -23.86 1.05 -2.38
N LYS A 127 -24.93 1.58 -1.77
CA LYS A 127 -24.81 2.17 -0.42
C LYS A 127 -25.15 1.12 0.62
N VAL A 128 -24.15 0.67 1.38
CA VAL A 128 -24.35 -0.12 2.61
C VAL A 128 -24.99 0.69 3.74
N ASN A 129 -25.94 0.07 4.42
CA ASN A 129 -26.35 0.43 5.78
C ASN A 129 -25.98 -0.72 6.73
N PHE A 130 -24.80 -0.62 7.33
CA PHE A 130 -24.27 -1.64 8.25
C PHE A 130 -25.21 -1.92 9.44
N LYS A 131 -25.78 -0.87 10.04
CA LYS A 131 -26.68 -1.02 11.20
C LYS A 131 -27.92 -1.85 10.85
N LYS A 132 -28.46 -1.67 9.65
CA LYS A 132 -29.63 -2.40 9.17
C LYS A 132 -29.28 -3.68 8.40
N LYS A 133 -28.00 -3.98 8.18
CA LYS A 133 -27.51 -5.07 7.30
C LYS A 133 -28.22 -5.06 5.93
N LYS A 134 -28.37 -3.87 5.33
CA LYS A 134 -29.05 -3.68 4.03
C LYS A 134 -28.15 -3.00 3.02
N LEU A 135 -28.29 -3.38 1.75
CA LEU A 135 -27.72 -2.72 0.58
C LEU A 135 -28.78 -1.87 -0.13
N LYS A 136 -28.41 -0.66 -0.55
CA LYS A 136 -29.23 0.17 -1.45
C LYS A 136 -28.60 0.15 -2.84
N LEU A 137 -29.28 -0.50 -3.79
CA LEU A 137 -28.82 -0.67 -5.17
C LEU A 137 -29.20 0.50 -6.10
N ALA A 138 -30.15 1.35 -5.70
CA ALA A 138 -30.78 2.35 -6.60
C ALA A 138 -29.84 3.44 -7.14
N GLU A 139 -28.64 3.59 -6.57
CA GLU A 139 -27.68 4.64 -6.94
C GLU A 139 -26.38 4.07 -7.53
N PHE A 140 -26.32 2.76 -7.79
CA PHE A 140 -25.12 2.14 -8.33
C PHE A 140 -25.06 2.27 -9.85
N THR A 141 -24.05 2.97 -10.36
CA THR A 141 -23.81 3.21 -11.78
C THR A 141 -22.67 2.36 -12.35
N GLY A 142 -22.19 1.36 -11.61
CA GLY A 142 -20.99 0.60 -11.98
C GLY A 142 -19.71 1.18 -11.40
N LEU A 143 -18.60 0.49 -11.69
CA LEU A 143 -17.24 1.00 -11.47
C LEU A 143 -16.88 2.03 -12.56
N PRO A 144 -15.95 2.95 -12.27
CA PRO A 144 -15.54 3.94 -13.25
C PRO A 144 -14.86 3.29 -14.46
N GLU A 145 -15.07 3.84 -15.65
CA GLU A 145 -14.58 3.29 -16.91
C GLU A 145 -13.06 3.03 -16.92
N PHE A 146 -12.27 3.91 -16.31
CA PHE A 146 -10.82 3.77 -16.24
C PHE A 146 -10.36 2.54 -15.46
N SER A 147 -11.22 1.93 -14.64
CA SER A 147 -10.90 0.71 -13.89
C SER A 147 -11.05 -0.56 -14.72
N LYS A 148 -11.72 -0.49 -15.88
CA LYS A 148 -12.06 -1.66 -16.71
C LYS A 148 -10.81 -2.42 -17.16
N ASP A 149 -9.84 -1.73 -17.75
CA ASP A 149 -8.64 -2.37 -18.29
C ASP A 149 -7.76 -2.98 -17.19
N ILE A 150 -7.73 -2.33 -16.01
CA ILE A 150 -7.06 -2.85 -14.81
C ILE A 150 -7.75 -4.14 -14.35
N TYR A 151 -9.09 -4.14 -14.28
CA TYR A 151 -9.86 -5.31 -13.86
C TYR A 151 -9.74 -6.48 -14.85
N ASP A 152 -9.81 -6.21 -16.16
CA ASP A 152 -9.64 -7.22 -17.20
C ASP A 152 -8.24 -7.85 -17.10
N ARG A 153 -7.20 -7.06 -16.82
CA ARG A 153 -5.84 -7.54 -16.56
C ARG A 153 -5.71 -8.33 -15.25
N MET A 154 -6.45 -7.96 -14.20
CA MET A 154 -6.46 -8.74 -12.95
C MET A 154 -6.93 -10.17 -13.22
N LYS A 155 -7.93 -10.37 -14.09
CA LYS A 155 -8.43 -11.70 -14.43
C LYS A 155 -7.45 -12.58 -15.19
N THR A 156 -6.45 -12.00 -15.85
CA THR A 156 -5.40 -12.78 -16.53
C THR A 156 -4.38 -13.34 -15.54
N VAL A 157 -4.46 -12.94 -14.26
CA VAL A 157 -3.61 -13.44 -13.19
C VAL A 157 -4.32 -14.59 -12.48
N ASP A 158 -3.68 -15.76 -12.40
CA ASP A 158 -4.30 -16.98 -11.84
C ASP A 158 -4.94 -16.77 -10.46
N VAL A 159 -4.23 -16.10 -9.55
CA VAL A 159 -4.72 -15.84 -8.17
C VAL A 159 -5.92 -14.89 -8.10
N LEU A 160 -6.20 -14.16 -9.18
CA LEU A 160 -7.29 -13.19 -9.29
C LEU A 160 -8.29 -13.57 -10.40
N SER A 161 -8.18 -14.76 -10.98
CA SER A 161 -9.01 -15.19 -12.12
C SER A 161 -10.50 -15.27 -11.77
N ASP A 162 -10.82 -15.58 -10.51
CA ASP A 162 -12.18 -15.60 -9.96
C ASP A 162 -12.52 -14.34 -9.14
N PHE A 163 -11.66 -13.32 -9.15
CA PHE A 163 -11.87 -12.07 -8.42
C PHE A 163 -13.11 -11.35 -8.94
N LYS A 164 -14.07 -11.17 -8.04
CA LYS A 164 -15.28 -10.36 -8.27
C LYS A 164 -15.19 -9.14 -7.37
N PRO A 165 -15.13 -7.92 -7.93
CA PRO A 165 -15.13 -6.72 -7.12
C PRO A 165 -16.42 -6.72 -6.29
N VAL A 166 -16.26 -6.69 -4.98
CA VAL A 166 -17.41 -6.68 -4.07
C VAL A 166 -17.93 -5.25 -4.00
N GLU A 167 -19.13 -5.09 -4.51
CA GLU A 167 -19.95 -3.90 -4.45
C GLU A 167 -20.47 -3.70 -3.01
N LEU A 168 -19.76 -2.89 -2.20
CA LEU A 168 -20.17 -2.49 -0.84
C LEU A 168 -20.73 -1.08 -0.81
#